data_AF-A0A8I1R0Q2-F1
#
_entry.id   AF-A0A8I1R0Q2-F1
#
_cell.length_a   1.000
_cell.length_b   1.000
_cell.length_c   1.000
_cell.angle_alpha   90.00
_cell.angle_beta   90.00
_cell.angle_gamma   90.00
#
_symmetry.space_group_name_H-M   'P 1'
#
loop_
_entity.id
_entity.type
_entity.pdbx_description
1 polymer ?
#
loop_
_entity_poly.entity_id
_entity_poly.type
_entity_poly.pdbx_seq_one_letter_code
_entity_poly.pdbx_strand_id
1 'polypeptide(L)'
;MTEEADLIAVPDRYRTGLRGWYRKAGSIGVLASRTDALKREEKLMTASLILQRKLFGLVYRLLQPDYFDVMPRDSGVYVSIAVRTNRILPEVSNPGDIDLLVIPYEGDELLLSRVIAAEIKIIRASFQRQGKSPNEMGFSQAGQLLDAGFPYVAVLHLIVSDQSPEHAWEPMGRTTILNEDGLCGPLTTELVDTLPKRLLDRGIGRLLSARTRSEIGLAAAFLGATDDEVTHVNRGAGMWFPEGSAAAPNPNRKPEIGLEIAAYFERNSRWFADIPRFDPERR
;
A
#
# COMPACT_ATOMS: atom_id res chain seq x y z
N MET A 1 -12.67 -32.66 36.24
CA MET A 1 -13.15 -32.20 34.93
C MET A 1 -13.56 -30.77 35.10
N THR A 2 -12.65 -29.85 34.83
CA THR A 2 -12.91 -28.41 34.84
C THR A 2 -13.40 -28.05 33.45
N GLU A 3 -14.66 -27.60 33.36
CA GLU A 3 -15.19 -26.92 32.19
C GLU A 3 -14.35 -25.65 31.96
N GLU A 4 -13.48 -25.69 30.95
CA GLU A 4 -12.93 -24.48 30.36
C GLU A 4 -14.07 -23.78 29.64
N ALA A 5 -14.41 -22.59 30.13
CA ALA A 5 -15.38 -21.70 29.53
C ALA A 5 -15.03 -21.46 28.06
N ASP A 6 -16.03 -21.63 27.19
CA ASP A 6 -16.00 -21.20 25.80
C ASP A 6 -15.44 -19.76 25.72
N LEU A 7 -14.21 -19.65 25.21
CA LEU A 7 -13.64 -18.39 24.76
C LEU A 7 -14.58 -17.84 23.71
N ILE A 8 -15.27 -16.75 24.06
CA ILE A 8 -16.14 -15.98 23.17
C ILE A 8 -15.41 -15.82 21.83
N ALA A 9 -15.92 -16.50 20.79
CA ALA A 9 -15.37 -16.39 19.44
C ALA A 9 -15.53 -14.94 18.98
N VAL A 10 -14.45 -14.16 19.08
CA VAL A 10 -14.43 -12.77 18.63
C VAL A 10 -14.72 -12.78 17.13
N PRO A 11 -15.74 -12.05 16.65
CA PRO A 11 -16.15 -12.15 15.27
C PRO A 11 -15.06 -11.59 14.35
N ASP A 12 -14.70 -12.37 13.33
CA ASP A 12 -13.82 -11.96 12.23
C ASP A 12 -14.42 -10.79 11.43
N ARG A 13 -15.75 -10.68 11.44
CA ARG A 13 -16.51 -9.72 10.66
C ARG A 13 -17.19 -8.70 11.54
N TYR A 14 -17.19 -7.45 11.10
CA TYR A 14 -17.89 -6.35 11.79
C TYR A 14 -18.79 -5.60 10.82
N ARG A 15 -20.10 -5.59 11.09
CA ARG A 15 -21.07 -4.89 10.26
C ARG A 15 -21.08 -3.39 10.55
N THR A 16 -20.96 -2.58 9.52
CA THR A 16 -21.01 -1.12 9.58
C THR A 16 -21.83 -0.54 8.42
N GLY A 17 -22.71 0.42 8.71
CA GLY A 17 -23.39 1.20 7.67
C GLY A 17 -22.58 2.40 7.18
N LEU A 18 -21.40 2.64 7.76
CA LEU A 18 -20.55 3.78 7.42
C LEU A 18 -19.64 3.45 6.26
N ARG A 19 -19.37 4.45 5.42
CA ARG A 19 -18.46 4.36 4.28
C ARG A 19 -17.34 5.39 4.44
N GLY A 20 -16.15 5.01 3.96
CA GLY A 20 -15.06 5.95 3.73
C GLY A 20 -15.39 6.94 2.60
N TRP A 21 -14.48 7.89 2.36
CA TRP A 21 -14.60 8.82 1.25
C TRP A 21 -14.15 8.16 -0.06
N TYR A 22 -14.96 8.25 -1.10
CA TYR A 22 -14.61 7.79 -2.44
C TYR A 22 -14.30 8.98 -3.34
N ARG A 23 -13.27 8.84 -4.20
CA ARG A 23 -12.93 9.81 -5.24
C ARG A 23 -12.95 9.14 -6.61
N LYS A 24 -13.76 9.70 -7.51
CA LYS A 24 -13.80 9.27 -8.91
C LYS A 24 -12.43 9.49 -9.57
N ALA A 25 -12.03 8.58 -10.46
CA ALA A 25 -10.82 8.76 -11.26
C ALA A 25 -10.81 10.13 -11.98
N GLY A 26 -9.66 10.81 -11.94
CA GLY A 26 -9.47 12.14 -12.52
C GLY A 26 -9.91 13.32 -11.63
N SER A 27 -10.50 13.07 -10.46
CA SER A 27 -10.78 14.14 -9.50
C SER A 27 -9.55 14.55 -8.68
N ILE A 28 -9.61 15.76 -8.09
CA ILE A 28 -8.57 16.23 -7.16
C ILE A 28 -8.63 15.34 -5.90
N GLY A 29 -7.51 14.68 -5.61
CA GLY A 29 -7.37 13.81 -4.44
C GLY A 29 -6.96 14.56 -3.17
N VAL A 30 -5.80 15.22 -3.21
CA VAL A 30 -5.20 15.92 -2.07
C VAL A 30 -4.70 17.30 -2.51
N LEU A 31 -4.89 18.30 -1.64
CA LEU A 31 -4.26 19.60 -1.74
C LEU A 31 -3.05 19.61 -0.81
N ALA A 32 -1.88 20.00 -1.34
CA ALA A 32 -0.64 20.08 -0.59
C ALA A 32 0.07 21.41 -0.86
N SER A 33 0.88 21.86 0.10
CA SER A 33 1.74 23.01 -0.15
C SER A 33 2.79 22.66 -1.21
N ARG A 34 3.22 23.64 -2.00
CA ARG A 34 4.30 23.47 -2.97
C ARG A 34 5.57 22.96 -2.29
N THR A 35 5.84 23.41 -1.06
CA THR A 35 7.00 22.98 -0.27
C THR A 35 6.94 21.49 0.05
N ASP A 36 5.81 20.99 0.53
CA ASP A 36 5.67 19.56 0.89
C ASP A 36 5.74 18.68 -0.35
N ALA A 37 5.19 19.15 -1.47
CA ALA A 37 5.29 18.48 -2.76
C ALA A 37 6.74 18.39 -3.25
N LEU A 38 7.50 19.49 -3.18
CA LEU A 38 8.91 19.51 -3.57
C LEU A 38 9.79 18.66 -2.66
N LYS A 39 9.50 18.63 -1.35
CA LYS A 39 10.20 17.78 -0.37
C LYS A 39 9.80 16.30 -0.48
N ARG A 40 8.72 16.01 -1.18
CA ARG A 40 8.11 14.67 -1.30
C ARG A 40 7.82 14.12 0.08
N GLU A 41 7.14 14.91 0.90
CA GLU A 41 6.82 14.56 2.28
C GLU A 41 6.12 13.19 2.36
N GLU A 42 6.43 12.43 3.41
CA GLU A 42 6.03 11.03 3.52
C GLU A 42 4.52 10.82 3.39
N LYS A 43 3.73 11.62 4.13
CA LYS A 43 2.27 11.57 4.07
C LYS A 43 1.72 11.85 2.68
N LEU A 44 2.36 12.74 1.92
CA LEU A 44 1.94 13.07 0.55
C LEU A 44 2.27 11.93 -0.41
N MET A 45 3.42 11.28 -0.25
CA MET A 45 3.80 10.11 -1.07
C MET A 45 2.92 8.90 -0.76
N THR A 46 2.59 8.66 0.51
CA THR A 46 1.63 7.62 0.90
C THR A 46 0.24 7.91 0.33
N ALA A 47 -0.23 9.17 0.41
CA ALA A 47 -1.48 9.56 -0.22
C ALA A 47 -1.43 9.38 -1.75
N SER A 48 -0.29 9.65 -2.38
CA SER A 48 -0.09 9.45 -3.82
C SER A 48 -0.23 7.99 -4.22
N LEU A 49 0.31 7.06 -3.43
CA LEU A 49 0.09 5.62 -3.63
C LEU A 49 -1.42 5.28 -3.62
N ILE A 50 -2.13 5.71 -2.58
CA ILE A 50 -3.57 5.46 -2.39
C ILE A 50 -4.39 6.01 -3.58
N LEU A 51 -4.06 7.21 -4.04
CA LEU A 51 -4.75 7.86 -5.16
C LEU A 51 -4.44 7.18 -6.50
N GLN A 52 -3.27 6.56 -6.65
CA GLN A 52 -2.94 5.66 -7.76
C GLN A 52 -3.55 4.27 -7.53
N ARG A 53 -4.88 4.18 -7.49
CA ARG A 53 -5.64 2.97 -7.10
C ARG A 53 -5.22 1.68 -7.81
N LYS A 54 -4.79 1.76 -9.08
CA LYS A 54 -4.26 0.60 -9.82
C LYS A 54 -2.93 0.11 -9.23
N LEU A 55 -2.00 1.02 -8.96
CA LEU A 55 -0.72 0.71 -8.31
C LEU A 55 -0.94 0.21 -6.89
N PHE A 56 -1.80 0.89 -6.12
CA PHE A 56 -2.18 0.44 -4.78
C PHE A 56 -2.79 -0.97 -4.80
N GLY A 57 -3.69 -1.26 -5.73
CA GLY A 57 -4.28 -2.60 -5.89
C GLY A 57 -3.24 -3.68 -6.18
N LEU A 58 -2.23 -3.37 -7.00
CA LEU A 58 -1.10 -4.28 -7.23
C LEU A 58 -0.23 -4.48 -5.99
N VAL A 59 0.02 -3.42 -5.21
CA VAL A 59 0.73 -3.52 -3.92
C VAL A 59 -0.08 -4.37 -2.94
N TYR A 60 -1.38 -4.12 -2.82
CA TYR A 60 -2.26 -4.90 -1.94
C TYR A 60 -2.34 -6.37 -2.35
N ARG A 61 -2.40 -6.65 -3.67
CA ARG A 61 -2.30 -8.02 -4.21
C ARG A 61 -1.00 -8.71 -3.82
N LEU A 62 0.14 -8.02 -3.83
CA LEU A 62 1.42 -8.59 -3.38
C LEU A 62 1.38 -8.98 -1.90
N LEU A 63 0.69 -8.20 -1.06
CA LEU A 63 0.64 -8.40 0.39
C LEU A 63 -0.37 -9.46 0.83
N GLN A 64 -1.53 -9.55 0.16
CA GLN A 64 -2.58 -10.54 0.42
C GLN A 64 -3.08 -11.19 -0.88
N PRO A 65 -2.22 -11.96 -1.59
CA PRO A 65 -2.58 -12.53 -2.89
C PRO A 65 -3.79 -13.47 -2.80
N ASP A 66 -3.81 -14.34 -1.78
CA ASP A 66 -4.85 -15.35 -1.59
C ASP A 66 -6.25 -14.77 -1.39
N TYR A 67 -6.35 -13.54 -0.89
CA TYR A 67 -7.63 -12.87 -0.69
C TYR A 67 -7.96 -11.95 -1.88
N PHE A 68 -7.01 -11.18 -2.39
CA PHE A 68 -7.25 -10.21 -3.47
C PHE A 68 -7.89 -10.83 -4.73
N ASP A 69 -7.45 -12.04 -5.10
CA ASP A 69 -7.91 -12.72 -6.29
C ASP A 69 -9.30 -13.37 -6.13
N VAL A 70 -9.82 -13.47 -4.89
CA VAL A 70 -11.16 -14.03 -4.58
C VAL A 70 -12.14 -12.99 -4.02
N MET A 71 -11.74 -11.71 -3.96
CA MET A 71 -12.58 -10.61 -3.49
C MET A 71 -13.90 -10.52 -4.30
N PRO A 72 -15.08 -10.46 -3.63
CA PRO A 72 -16.36 -10.39 -4.32
C PRO A 72 -16.58 -9.04 -5.01
N ARG A 73 -17.61 -8.92 -5.85
CA ARG A 73 -17.84 -7.70 -6.67
C ARG A 73 -18.07 -6.44 -5.82
N ASP A 74 -18.79 -6.57 -4.70
CA ASP A 74 -19.03 -5.47 -3.76
C ASP A 74 -18.00 -5.51 -2.62
N SER A 75 -16.73 -5.34 -2.97
CA SER A 75 -15.63 -5.37 -2.00
C SER A 75 -14.57 -4.33 -2.32
N GLY A 76 -13.72 -4.10 -1.33
CA GLY A 76 -12.62 -3.17 -1.44
C GLY A 76 -11.83 -3.12 -0.16
N VAL A 77 -11.12 -2.02 0.00
CA VAL A 77 -10.45 -1.71 1.25
C VAL A 77 -10.71 -0.26 1.64
N TYR A 78 -10.84 -0.04 2.95
CA TYR A 78 -10.72 1.28 3.55
C TYR A 78 -9.28 1.53 3.94
N VAL A 79 -8.76 2.70 3.58
CA VAL A 79 -7.35 3.03 3.81
C VAL A 79 -7.19 4.36 4.52
N SER A 80 -6.44 4.38 5.61
CA SER A 80 -6.05 5.61 6.31
C SER A 80 -4.54 5.70 6.44
N ILE A 81 -4.02 6.93 6.53
CA ILE A 81 -2.59 7.21 6.67
C ILE A 81 -2.28 7.86 8.01
N ALA A 82 -1.06 7.65 8.52
CA ALA A 82 -0.56 8.26 9.77
C ALA A 82 -1.54 8.09 10.95
N VAL A 83 -2.00 6.86 11.16
CA VAL A 83 -2.92 6.51 12.24
C VAL A 83 -2.12 6.29 13.51
N ARG A 84 -2.23 7.19 14.49
CA ARG A 84 -1.56 7.03 15.78
C ARG A 84 -1.95 5.69 16.43
N THR A 85 -0.98 4.85 16.77
CA THR A 85 -1.25 3.52 17.34
C THR A 85 -2.07 3.64 18.63
N ASN A 86 -1.78 4.64 19.47
CA ASN A 86 -2.50 4.88 20.73
C ASN A 86 -3.97 5.29 20.57
N ARG A 87 -4.44 5.62 19.36
CA ARG A 87 -5.87 5.85 19.10
C ARG A 87 -6.64 4.55 18.85
N ILE A 88 -5.93 3.47 18.59
CA ILE A 88 -6.46 2.11 18.47
C ILE A 88 -6.17 1.35 19.77
N LEU A 89 -4.95 1.45 20.29
CA LEU A 89 -4.47 0.73 21.47
C LEU A 89 -3.96 1.74 22.51
N PRO A 90 -4.83 2.32 23.36
CA PRO A 90 -4.44 3.39 24.30
C PRO A 90 -3.31 3.01 25.26
N GLU A 91 -3.23 1.73 25.63
CA GLU A 91 -2.22 1.16 26.53
C GLU A 91 -0.83 1.02 25.87
N VAL A 92 -0.75 1.22 24.55
CA VAL A 92 0.46 1.02 23.75
C VAL A 92 1.06 2.38 23.39
N SER A 93 2.23 2.68 23.95
CA SER A 93 3.00 3.90 23.64
C SER A 93 3.97 3.73 22.47
N ASN A 94 4.29 2.49 22.10
CA ASN A 94 5.09 2.13 20.93
C ASN A 94 4.48 0.90 20.23
N PRO A 95 4.36 0.87 18.90
CA PRO A 95 4.97 1.79 17.93
C PRO A 95 4.26 3.16 17.89
N GLY A 96 4.90 4.13 17.25
CA GLY A 96 4.37 5.49 17.09
C GLY A 96 3.11 5.54 16.22
N ASP A 97 3.26 5.99 14.98
CA ASP A 97 2.14 6.07 14.03
C ASP A 97 2.19 4.87 13.07
N ILE A 98 1.02 4.35 12.70
CA ILE A 98 0.86 3.40 11.60
C ILE A 98 0.79 4.23 10.32
N ASP A 99 1.79 4.12 9.47
CA ASP A 99 1.85 4.92 8.24
C ASP A 99 0.69 4.64 7.30
N LEU A 100 0.26 3.38 7.24
CA LEU A 100 -0.85 2.92 6.41
C LEU A 100 -1.65 1.82 7.11
N LEU A 101 -2.94 2.08 7.34
CA LEU A 101 -3.89 1.08 7.85
C LEU A 101 -4.88 0.72 6.75
N VAL A 102 -4.95 -0.56 6.39
CA VAL A 102 -5.81 -1.10 5.34
C VAL A 102 -6.82 -2.07 5.96
N ILE A 103 -8.11 -1.76 5.85
CA ILE A 103 -9.22 -2.56 6.37
C ILE A 103 -10.04 -3.09 5.20
N PRO A 104 -9.93 -4.39 4.85
CA PRO A 104 -10.76 -4.96 3.80
C PRO A 104 -12.22 -5.02 4.18
N TYR A 105 -13.11 -4.92 3.19
CA TYR A 105 -14.55 -5.06 3.39
C TYR A 105 -15.20 -5.89 2.29
N GLU A 106 -16.33 -6.50 2.64
CA GLU A 106 -17.28 -7.15 1.73
C GLU A 106 -18.69 -6.65 2.05
N GLY A 107 -19.34 -5.98 1.10
CA GLY A 107 -20.60 -5.28 1.33
C GLY A 107 -20.46 -4.26 2.46
N ASP A 108 -21.23 -4.47 3.53
CA ASP A 108 -21.26 -3.65 4.75
C ASP A 108 -20.48 -4.30 5.91
N GLU A 109 -19.62 -5.28 5.65
CA GLU A 109 -18.84 -5.99 6.66
C GLU A 109 -17.34 -5.73 6.50
N LEU A 110 -16.70 -5.25 7.57
CA LEU A 110 -15.25 -5.17 7.71
C LEU A 110 -14.68 -6.57 7.99
N LEU A 111 -13.58 -6.92 7.34
CA LEU A 111 -12.85 -8.18 7.57
C LEU A 111 -11.67 -7.94 8.51
N LEU A 112 -11.90 -8.13 9.80
CA LEU A 112 -10.97 -7.75 10.85
C LEU A 112 -9.71 -8.62 10.88
N SER A 113 -9.81 -9.92 10.61
CA SER A 113 -8.61 -10.79 10.54
C SER A 113 -7.70 -10.47 9.37
N ARG A 114 -8.16 -9.70 8.38
CA ARG A 114 -7.43 -9.35 7.16
C ARG A 114 -6.83 -7.95 7.20
N VAL A 115 -6.94 -7.22 8.31
CA VAL A 115 -6.38 -5.87 8.41
C VAL A 115 -4.86 -5.90 8.26
N ILE A 116 -4.32 -4.97 7.45
CA ILE A 116 -2.89 -4.74 7.30
C ILE A 116 -2.53 -3.41 7.98
N ALA A 117 -1.58 -3.45 8.90
CA ALA A 117 -0.86 -2.28 9.36
C ALA A 117 0.53 -2.24 8.70
N ALA A 118 0.86 -1.13 8.05
CA ALA A 118 2.07 -1.01 7.25
C ALA A 118 2.92 0.18 7.67
N GLU A 119 4.23 -0.06 7.74
CA GLU A 119 5.28 0.95 7.83
C GLU A 119 5.70 1.34 6.41
N ILE A 120 5.89 2.63 6.16
CA ILE A 120 6.32 3.17 4.87
C ILE A 120 7.67 3.89 5.01
N LYS A 121 8.54 3.67 4.03
CA LYS A 121 9.75 4.48 3.86
C LYS A 121 9.82 5.05 2.45
N ILE A 122 10.07 6.36 2.37
CA ILE A 122 10.25 7.05 1.10
C ILE A 122 11.71 7.02 0.68
N ILE A 123 12.01 6.33 -0.41
CA ILE A 123 13.32 6.35 -1.05
C ILE A 123 13.33 7.45 -2.09
N ARG A 124 14.08 8.51 -1.80
CA ARG A 124 14.35 9.60 -2.76
C ARG A 124 15.67 9.33 -3.45
N ALA A 125 15.58 8.81 -4.67
CA ALA A 125 16.72 8.58 -5.53
C ALA A 125 16.94 9.77 -6.48
N SER A 126 18.14 9.85 -7.05
CA SER A 126 18.39 10.61 -8.26
C SER A 126 19.28 9.79 -9.20
N PHE A 127 19.25 10.07 -10.49
CA PHE A 127 20.08 9.38 -11.49
C PHE A 127 21.58 9.46 -11.13
N GLN A 128 22.03 10.58 -10.56
CA GLN A 128 23.41 10.75 -10.10
C GLN A 128 23.71 10.04 -8.77
N ARG A 129 22.69 9.73 -7.95
CA ARG A 129 22.85 9.19 -6.59
C ARG A 129 21.95 7.98 -6.34
N GLN A 130 22.06 7.00 -7.22
CA GLN A 130 21.21 5.79 -7.19
C GLN A 130 21.53 4.88 -5.99
N GLY A 131 22.78 4.89 -5.51
CA GLY A 131 23.28 3.94 -4.51
C GLY A 131 22.82 4.18 -3.07
N LYS A 132 22.22 5.32 -2.73
CA LYS A 132 21.87 5.63 -1.33
C LYS A 132 20.84 4.63 -0.79
N SER A 133 21.14 4.06 0.37
CA SER A 133 20.18 3.30 1.17
C SER A 133 19.52 4.24 2.18
N PRO A 134 18.25 4.01 2.55
CA PRO A 134 17.72 4.62 3.75
C PRO A 134 18.54 4.15 4.97
N ASN A 135 18.72 5.02 5.96
CA ASN A 135 19.45 4.69 7.19
C ASN A 135 18.71 3.62 8.00
N GLU A 136 17.38 3.57 7.90
CA GLU A 136 16.51 2.62 8.56
C GLU A 136 15.50 2.02 7.56
N MET A 137 15.30 0.71 7.63
CA MET A 137 14.48 -0.02 6.66
C MET A 137 12.99 -0.10 7.04
N GLY A 138 12.61 0.26 8.27
CA GLY A 138 11.24 0.19 8.79
C GLY A 138 10.90 -1.06 9.62
N PHE A 139 11.79 -2.06 9.69
CA PHE A 139 11.51 -3.33 10.37
C PHE A 139 11.32 -3.25 11.89
N SER A 140 11.91 -2.27 12.57
CA SER A 140 11.72 -2.11 14.02
C SER A 140 10.26 -1.77 14.36
N GLN A 141 9.70 -0.76 13.68
CA GLN A 141 8.32 -0.34 13.90
C GLN A 141 7.32 -1.41 13.44
N ALA A 142 7.56 -2.03 12.27
CA ALA A 142 6.77 -3.17 11.81
C ALA A 142 6.83 -4.35 12.80
N GLY A 143 7.99 -4.65 13.36
CA GLY A 143 8.12 -5.67 14.41
C GLY A 143 7.25 -5.38 15.63
N GLN A 144 7.22 -4.12 16.07
CA GLN A 144 6.38 -3.68 17.19
C GLN A 144 4.87 -3.77 16.88
N LEU A 145 4.44 -3.47 15.64
CA LEU A 145 3.05 -3.70 15.22
C LEU A 145 2.70 -5.19 15.26
N LEU A 146 3.62 -6.04 14.81
CA LEU A 146 3.42 -7.48 14.79
C LEU A 146 3.34 -8.03 16.23
N ASP A 147 4.20 -7.55 17.14
CA ASP A 147 4.20 -7.93 18.55
C ASP A 147 3.00 -7.36 19.33
N ALA A 148 2.49 -6.20 18.92
CA ALA A 148 1.26 -5.65 19.46
C ALA A 148 0.07 -6.59 19.19
N GLY A 149 0.09 -7.32 18.06
CA GLY A 149 -0.90 -8.34 17.69
C GLY A 149 -1.70 -8.00 16.44
N PHE A 150 -1.26 -7.06 15.61
CA PHE A 150 -1.97 -6.71 14.36
C PHE A 150 -2.07 -7.94 13.44
N PRO A 151 -3.20 -8.15 12.73
CA PRO A 151 -3.44 -9.39 11.99
C PRO A 151 -2.44 -9.64 10.85
N TYR A 152 -2.14 -8.61 10.07
CA TYR A 152 -1.08 -8.62 9.07
C TYR A 152 -0.24 -7.34 9.22
N VAL A 153 1.06 -7.47 8.97
CA VAL A 153 2.00 -6.35 9.02
C VAL A 153 2.86 -6.33 7.77
N ALA A 154 3.18 -5.14 7.27
CA ALA A 154 4.05 -4.98 6.11
C ALA A 154 5.03 -3.81 6.23
N VAL A 155 6.10 -3.87 5.44
CA VAL A 155 7.02 -2.75 5.18
C VAL A 155 6.99 -2.41 3.70
N LEU A 156 6.73 -1.15 3.40
CA LEU A 156 6.59 -0.63 2.04
C LEU A 156 7.68 0.41 1.76
N HIS A 157 8.41 0.22 0.67
CA HIS A 157 9.35 1.23 0.16
C HIS A 157 8.73 1.94 -1.05
N LEU A 158 8.41 3.23 -0.88
CA LEU A 158 7.91 4.07 -1.95
C LEU A 158 9.05 4.84 -2.58
N ILE A 159 9.32 4.55 -3.84
CA ILE A 159 10.46 5.06 -4.57
C ILE A 159 10.01 6.22 -5.45
N VAL A 160 10.75 7.31 -5.36
CA VAL A 160 10.62 8.50 -6.20
C VAL A 160 11.99 8.89 -6.72
N SER A 161 12.09 9.18 -8.01
CA SER A 161 13.34 9.57 -8.67
C SER A 161 13.09 10.72 -9.64
N ASP A 162 14.15 11.42 -10.03
CA ASP A 162 14.18 12.13 -11.30
C ASP A 162 14.14 11.14 -12.47
N GLN A 163 13.83 11.64 -13.67
CA GLN A 163 13.96 10.86 -14.90
C GLN A 163 15.44 10.73 -15.29
N SER A 164 15.84 9.57 -15.80
CA SER A 164 17.19 9.45 -16.35
C SER A 164 17.31 10.21 -17.67
N PRO A 165 18.49 10.75 -18.00
CA PRO A 165 18.70 11.41 -19.29
C PRO A 165 18.55 10.39 -20.44
N GLU A 166 18.01 10.83 -21.59
CA GLU A 166 17.66 9.96 -22.72
C GLU A 166 18.81 9.05 -23.20
N HIS A 167 20.06 9.50 -23.09
CA HIS A 167 21.23 8.68 -23.46
C HIS A 167 21.43 7.44 -22.58
N ALA A 168 20.76 7.37 -21.43
CA ALA A 168 20.79 6.23 -20.52
C ALA A 168 19.58 5.29 -20.70
N TRP A 169 18.67 5.60 -21.63
CA TRP A 169 17.50 4.78 -21.91
C TRP A 169 17.89 3.55 -22.72
N GLU A 170 17.14 2.47 -22.53
CA GLU A 170 17.49 1.16 -23.09
C GLU A 170 16.41 0.70 -24.07
N PRO A 171 16.80 0.03 -25.17
CA PRO A 171 15.83 -0.52 -26.11
C PRO A 171 15.05 -1.66 -25.46
N MET A 172 13.73 -1.50 -25.40
CA MET A 172 12.80 -2.45 -24.80
C MET A 172 11.73 -2.86 -25.80
N GLY A 173 11.28 -4.12 -25.71
CA GLY A 173 10.15 -4.61 -26.48
C GLY A 173 8.84 -4.01 -25.97
N ARG A 174 8.02 -3.48 -26.87
CA ARG A 174 6.68 -2.97 -26.58
C ARG A 174 5.64 -3.65 -27.45
N THR A 175 4.55 -4.08 -26.84
CA THR A 175 3.34 -4.54 -27.53
C THR A 175 2.10 -3.96 -26.84
N THR A 176 0.95 -4.08 -27.50
CA THR A 176 -0.35 -3.71 -26.97
C THR A 176 -1.19 -4.98 -26.82
N ILE A 177 -1.80 -5.18 -25.65
CA ILE A 177 -2.79 -6.24 -25.46
C ILE A 177 -4.09 -5.79 -26.15
N LEU A 178 -4.54 -6.57 -27.12
CA LEU A 178 -5.64 -6.25 -28.02
C LEU A 178 -7.00 -6.73 -27.49
N ASN A 179 -7.02 -7.75 -26.62
CA ASN A 179 -8.24 -8.31 -26.05
C ASN A 179 -7.99 -8.97 -24.67
N GLU A 180 -9.06 -9.44 -24.04
CA GLU A 180 -9.03 -10.06 -22.71
C GLU A 180 -8.31 -11.42 -22.68
N ASP A 181 -8.25 -12.13 -23.82
CA ASP A 181 -7.53 -13.40 -23.97
C ASP A 181 -6.00 -13.23 -24.02
N GLY A 182 -5.51 -11.98 -24.01
CA GLY A 182 -4.09 -11.68 -24.04
C GLY A 182 -3.49 -11.67 -25.45
N LEU A 183 -4.30 -11.59 -26.51
CA LEU A 183 -3.80 -11.40 -27.87
C LEU A 183 -2.95 -10.13 -27.94
N CYS A 184 -1.72 -10.25 -28.41
CA CYS A 184 -0.79 -9.14 -28.50
C CYS A 184 -0.68 -8.62 -29.93
N GLY A 185 -0.56 -7.30 -30.07
CA GLY A 185 -0.19 -6.66 -31.33
C GLY A 185 1.28 -6.91 -31.69
N PRO A 186 1.74 -6.35 -32.83
CA PRO A 186 3.13 -6.46 -33.25
C PRO A 186 4.09 -5.98 -32.16
N LEU A 187 5.18 -6.74 -31.96
CA LEU A 187 6.26 -6.34 -31.09
C LEU A 187 7.07 -5.23 -31.78
N THR A 188 7.19 -4.10 -31.10
CA THR A 188 8.00 -2.95 -31.52
C THR A 188 9.13 -2.75 -30.52
N THR A 189 10.14 -1.96 -30.90
CA THR A 189 11.21 -1.55 -29.99
C THR A 189 11.08 -0.07 -29.69
N GLU A 190 11.20 0.30 -28.42
CA GLU A 190 11.17 1.67 -27.93
C GLU A 190 12.30 1.89 -26.92
N LEU A 191 12.85 3.10 -26.86
CA LEU A 191 13.79 3.47 -25.80
C LEU A 191 13.00 3.79 -24.52
N VAL A 192 13.32 3.11 -23.44
CA VAL A 192 12.63 3.24 -22.15
C VAL A 192 13.64 3.59 -21.06
N ASP A 193 13.26 4.54 -20.20
CA ASP A 193 14.00 4.79 -18.96
C ASP A 193 13.84 3.57 -18.02
N THR A 194 14.90 2.76 -17.89
CA THR A 194 14.90 1.56 -17.02
C THR A 194 15.34 1.85 -15.59
N LEU A 195 15.67 3.10 -15.24
CA LEU A 195 16.03 3.49 -13.87
C LEU A 195 14.95 3.07 -12.84
N PRO A 196 13.64 3.28 -13.07
CA PRO A 196 12.61 2.86 -12.12
C PRO A 196 12.68 1.38 -11.79
N LYS A 197 12.86 0.51 -12.79
CA LYS A 197 13.00 -0.95 -12.61
C LYS A 197 14.23 -1.29 -11.76
N ARG A 198 15.38 -0.69 -12.06
CA ARG A 198 16.62 -0.89 -11.29
C ARG A 198 16.49 -0.47 -9.84
N LEU A 199 15.78 0.61 -9.58
CA LEU A 199 15.51 1.09 -8.22
C LEU A 199 14.56 0.15 -7.48
N LEU A 200 13.53 -0.39 -8.17
CA LEU A 200 12.62 -1.40 -7.63
C LEU A 200 13.38 -2.67 -7.24
N ASP A 201 14.17 -3.25 -8.16
CA ASP A 201 15.01 -4.43 -7.93
C ASP A 201 15.91 -4.27 -6.69
N ARG A 202 16.57 -3.11 -6.61
CA ARG A 202 17.45 -2.79 -5.49
C ARG A 202 16.67 -2.61 -4.20
N GLY A 203 15.53 -1.93 -4.26
CA GLY A 203 14.65 -1.69 -3.12
C GLY A 203 14.15 -3.00 -2.51
N ILE A 204 13.59 -3.88 -3.34
CA ILE A 204 13.09 -5.17 -2.88
C ILE A 204 14.22 -6.10 -2.43
N GLY A 205 15.36 -6.13 -3.13
CA GLY A 205 16.52 -6.92 -2.72
C GLY A 205 17.03 -6.54 -1.33
N ARG A 206 17.04 -5.23 -1.01
CA ARG A 206 17.40 -4.73 0.33
C ARG A 206 16.35 -5.11 1.38
N LEU A 207 15.07 -4.98 1.07
CA LEU A 207 13.98 -5.38 1.98
C LEU A 207 14.06 -6.87 2.30
N LEU A 208 14.24 -7.73 1.29
CA LEU A 208 14.39 -9.17 1.45
C LEU A 208 15.61 -9.52 2.30
N SER A 209 16.76 -8.88 2.05
CA SER A 209 17.98 -9.12 2.83
C SER A 209 17.89 -8.66 4.29
N ALA A 210 17.09 -7.63 4.59
CA ALA A 210 16.95 -7.08 5.93
C ALA A 210 15.77 -7.69 6.72
N ARG A 211 14.89 -8.47 6.06
CA ARG A 211 13.73 -9.10 6.70
C ARG A 211 14.18 -10.17 7.68
N THR A 212 13.94 -9.93 8.96
CA THR A 212 14.20 -10.89 10.04
C THR A 212 12.99 -11.76 10.38
N ARG A 213 11.78 -11.30 10.05
CA ARG A 213 10.50 -11.98 10.37
C ARG A 213 9.73 -12.32 9.11
N SER A 214 9.49 -13.61 8.92
CA SER A 214 8.80 -14.14 7.73
C SER A 214 7.31 -13.80 7.66
N GLU A 215 6.75 -13.22 8.72
CA GLU A 215 5.35 -12.79 8.75
C GLU A 215 5.15 -11.40 8.13
N ILE A 216 6.19 -10.56 8.17
CA ILE A 216 6.13 -9.18 7.67
C ILE A 216 6.17 -9.18 6.14
N GLY A 217 5.07 -8.77 5.51
CA GLY A 217 5.00 -8.59 4.06
C GLY A 217 5.88 -7.45 3.57
N LEU A 218 6.27 -7.50 2.30
CA LEU A 218 7.17 -6.52 1.70
C LEU A 218 6.56 -6.02 0.39
N ALA A 219 6.68 -4.72 0.14
CA ALA A 219 6.48 -4.20 -1.20
C ALA A 219 7.40 -3.01 -1.50
N ALA A 220 7.82 -2.89 -2.75
CA ALA A 220 8.48 -1.73 -3.31
C ALA A 220 7.63 -1.23 -4.49
N ALA A 221 7.34 0.07 -4.50
CA ALA A 221 6.52 0.69 -5.55
C ALA A 221 7.16 1.99 -6.03
N PHE A 222 7.17 2.20 -7.34
CA PHE A 222 7.69 3.42 -7.95
C PHE A 222 6.53 4.38 -8.23
N LEU A 223 6.57 5.58 -7.64
CA LEU A 223 5.47 6.54 -7.73
C LEU A 223 5.57 7.49 -8.94
N GLY A 224 6.72 7.57 -9.61
CA GLY A 224 6.92 8.39 -10.81
C GLY A 224 8.15 9.29 -10.79
N ALA A 225 8.49 9.83 -11.97
CA ALA A 225 9.50 10.85 -12.16
C ALA A 225 8.98 12.24 -11.76
N THR A 226 9.89 13.12 -11.34
CA THR A 226 9.51 14.32 -10.56
C THR A 226 9.33 15.61 -11.33
N ASP A 227 9.51 15.57 -12.65
CA ASP A 227 9.85 16.81 -13.34
C ASP A 227 8.73 17.43 -14.17
N ASP A 228 7.51 16.87 -14.23
CA ASP A 228 6.42 17.56 -14.95
C ASP A 228 5.01 17.62 -14.28
N GLU A 229 4.68 16.85 -13.24
CA GLU A 229 3.24 16.60 -12.97
C GLU A 229 2.76 16.67 -11.53
N VAL A 230 3.37 17.51 -10.72
CA VAL A 230 2.70 17.95 -9.49
C VAL A 230 1.49 18.85 -9.81
N THR A 231 1.34 19.33 -11.05
CA THR A 231 0.23 20.24 -11.43
C THR A 231 -0.54 19.93 -12.72
N HIS A 232 -0.06 19.10 -13.65
CA HIS A 232 -0.81 18.81 -14.87
C HIS A 232 -0.66 17.37 -15.32
N VAL A 233 -1.78 16.79 -15.74
CA VAL A 233 -1.95 15.41 -16.18
C VAL A 233 -1.31 15.23 -17.56
N ASN A 234 -0.18 14.54 -17.64
CA ASN A 234 0.40 13.95 -18.85
C ASN A 234 1.00 12.59 -18.45
N ARG A 235 0.09 11.70 -18.06
CA ARG A 235 0.26 10.29 -17.68
C ARG A 235 0.85 9.42 -18.83
N GLY A 236 2.00 9.80 -19.36
CA GLY A 236 2.71 9.16 -20.47
C GLY A 236 3.86 8.25 -20.01
N ALA A 237 4.40 8.45 -18.82
CA ALA A 237 5.29 7.47 -18.20
C ALA A 237 4.42 6.33 -17.64
N GLY A 238 4.39 5.19 -18.31
CA GLY A 238 3.62 4.01 -17.88
C GLY A 238 3.88 3.63 -16.41
N MET A 239 2.95 2.88 -15.83
CA MET A 239 3.09 2.37 -14.46
C MET A 239 4.06 1.19 -14.44
N TRP A 240 5.07 1.25 -13.57
CA TRP A 240 5.91 0.09 -13.26
C TRP A 240 5.19 -0.83 -12.28
N PHE A 241 5.22 -2.13 -12.56
CA PHE A 241 4.68 -3.11 -11.62
C PHE A 241 5.49 -3.07 -10.31
N PRO A 242 4.81 -3.05 -9.15
CA PRO A 242 5.51 -3.15 -7.87
C PRO A 242 6.11 -4.54 -7.71
N GLU A 243 7.10 -4.66 -6.84
CA GLU A 243 7.73 -5.93 -6.47
C GLU A 243 7.58 -6.17 -4.97
N GLY A 244 7.45 -7.42 -4.54
CA GLY A 244 7.10 -7.69 -3.15
C GLY A 244 7.03 -9.16 -2.78
N SER A 245 6.65 -9.40 -1.53
CA SER A 245 6.37 -10.72 -1.00
C SER A 245 5.18 -10.64 -0.05
N ALA A 246 4.34 -11.67 -0.04
CA ALA A 246 3.15 -11.74 0.81
C ALA A 246 3.46 -11.55 2.29
N ALA A 247 2.52 -10.90 2.99
CA ALA A 247 2.45 -10.94 4.44
C ALA A 247 1.83 -12.27 4.87
N ALA A 248 2.36 -12.86 5.94
CA ALA A 248 1.73 -14.04 6.55
C ALA A 248 0.78 -13.58 7.68
N PRO A 249 -0.26 -14.37 7.99
CA PRO A 249 -1.06 -14.10 9.18
C PRO A 249 -0.18 -14.08 10.43
N ASN A 250 -0.36 -13.08 11.28
CA ASN A 250 0.35 -13.02 12.55
C ASN A 250 -0.09 -14.21 13.45
N PRO A 251 0.84 -15.10 13.88
CA PRO A 251 0.51 -16.23 14.74
C PRO A 251 0.05 -15.80 16.13
N ASN A 252 0.48 -14.62 16.57
CA ASN A 252 0.12 -14.02 17.86
C ASN A 252 -0.92 -12.91 17.69
N ARG A 253 -1.73 -12.96 16.61
CA ARG A 253 -2.78 -11.95 16.41
C ARG A 253 -3.74 -11.93 17.59
N LYS A 254 -4.17 -10.72 17.93
CA LYS A 254 -5.10 -10.46 19.03
C LYS A 254 -6.45 -10.04 18.46
N PRO A 255 -7.49 -10.90 18.49
CA PRO A 255 -8.79 -10.58 17.91
C PRO A 255 -9.40 -9.26 18.41
N GLU A 256 -9.14 -8.90 19.67
CA GLU A 256 -9.54 -7.64 20.28
C GLU A 256 -9.03 -6.41 19.52
N ILE A 257 -7.85 -6.49 18.88
CA ILE A 257 -7.31 -5.41 18.05
C ILE A 257 -8.19 -5.16 16.84
N GLY A 258 -8.77 -6.22 16.26
CA GLY A 258 -9.74 -6.10 15.19
C GLY A 258 -10.95 -5.27 15.60
N LEU A 259 -11.48 -5.51 16.80
CA LEU A 259 -12.61 -4.74 17.33
C LEU A 259 -12.23 -3.28 17.61
N GLU A 260 -11.03 -3.02 18.13
CA GLU A 260 -10.54 -1.65 18.33
C GLU A 260 -10.35 -0.90 17.00
N ILE A 261 -9.89 -1.59 15.96
CA ILE A 261 -9.81 -1.03 14.61
C ILE A 261 -11.21 -0.72 14.07
N ALA A 262 -12.18 -1.61 14.26
CA ALA A 262 -13.56 -1.37 13.86
C ALA A 262 -14.15 -0.15 14.58
N ALA A 263 -13.95 -0.06 15.90
CA ALA A 263 -14.38 1.07 16.70
C ALA A 263 -13.68 2.38 16.29
N TYR A 264 -12.40 2.30 15.93
CA TYR A 264 -11.66 3.44 15.37
C TYR A 264 -12.23 3.87 14.02
N PHE A 265 -12.56 2.93 13.13
CA PHE A 265 -13.21 3.21 11.85
C PHE A 265 -14.57 3.88 12.07
N GLU A 266 -15.42 3.37 12.96
CA GLU A 266 -16.73 3.96 13.26
C GLU A 266 -16.63 5.45 13.64
N ARG A 267 -15.67 5.78 14.52
CA ARG A 267 -15.46 7.16 14.97
C ARG A 267 -14.84 8.07 13.91
N ASN A 268 -14.16 7.50 12.91
CA ASN A 268 -13.28 8.23 12.01
C ASN A 268 -13.47 7.87 10.52
N SER A 269 -14.59 7.28 10.13
CA SER A 269 -14.83 6.75 8.78
C SER A 269 -14.52 7.76 7.68
N ARG A 270 -14.82 9.04 7.90
CA ARG A 270 -14.48 10.17 7.03
C ARG A 270 -12.98 10.39 6.75
N TRP A 271 -12.08 9.73 7.48
CA TRP A 271 -10.63 9.80 7.26
C TRP A 271 -10.13 8.65 6.39
N PHE A 272 -10.93 7.60 6.20
CA PHE A 272 -10.59 6.46 5.38
C PHE A 272 -10.99 6.68 3.93
N ALA A 273 -10.04 6.49 3.01
CA ALA A 273 -10.31 6.37 1.59
C ALA A 273 -11.01 5.04 1.31
N ASP A 274 -12.15 5.08 0.62
CA ASP A 274 -12.81 3.91 0.04
C ASP A 274 -12.16 3.59 -1.31
N ILE A 275 -11.42 2.47 -1.35
CA ILE A 275 -10.78 1.95 -2.55
C ILE A 275 -11.49 0.65 -2.93
N PRO A 276 -12.57 0.71 -3.72
CA PRO A 276 -13.27 -0.48 -4.17
C PRO A 276 -12.39 -1.27 -5.15
N ARG A 277 -12.47 -2.60 -5.09
CA ARG A 277 -11.75 -3.50 -6.01
C ARG A 277 -12.20 -3.29 -7.45
N PHE A 278 -13.48 -3.02 -7.62
CA PHE A 278 -14.16 -2.73 -8.87
C PHE A 278 -14.76 -1.33 -8.81
N ASP A 279 -14.50 -0.50 -9.81
CA ASP A 279 -15.05 0.86 -9.82
C ASP A 279 -16.59 0.82 -9.82
N PRO A 280 -17.27 1.56 -8.93
CA PRO A 280 -18.73 1.55 -8.86
C PRO A 280 -19.30 2.13 -10.16
N GLU A 281 -20.23 1.41 -10.78
CA GLU A 281 -20.70 1.69 -12.14
C GLU A 281 -21.48 3.01 -12.29
N ARG A 282 -21.95 3.59 -11.18
CA ARG A 282 -22.46 4.96 -10.98
C ARG A 282 -22.99 4.99 -9.54
N ARG A 283 -22.55 5.96 -8.72
CA ARG A 283 -23.29 6.40 -7.52
C ARG A 283 -23.99 7.69 -7.86
#